data_AF-A0A534R6F6-F1
#
_entry.id   AF-A0A534R6F6-F1
#
_cell.length_a   1.000
_cell.length_b   1.000
_cell.length_c   1.000
_cell.angle_alpha   90.00
_cell.angle_beta   90.00
_cell.angle_gamma   90.00
#
_symmetry.space_group_name_H-M   'P 1'
#
loop_
_entity.id
_entity.type
_entity.pdbx_description
1 polymer ?
#
loop_
_entity_poly.entity_id
_entity_poly.type
_entity_poly.pdbx_seq_one_letter_code
_entity_poly.pdbx_strand_id
1 'polypeptide(L)'
;SAILDYYRHVDRELGEMLTLCPPETLVLVISDHGAKKMDGGICFNEWLRSEGYLTLTTSPTKPTPISSVPIDWARTRAWGDGGYYGRLFMNVRGREPSGTVEPRDYERVRTDLIAGIEAITDPKGRVIGSKAYRPEDLFRAVNGVAPDLIVYFGDLDWRSVGAVGMGGIHTFENDTGPDEANHDWQGIFVLSTAGGEAPLRGLLPEVSIYDVTPTLLRLLGQPVPEGLAGRPLG
;
A
#
# COMPACT_ATOMS: atom_id res chain seq x y z
N SER A 1 26.06 9.86 -3.48
CA SER A 1 24.61 9.94 -3.81
C SER A 1 23.93 10.22 -2.49
N ALA A 2 23.04 11.22 -2.42
CA ALA A 2 22.41 11.62 -1.16
C ALA A 2 21.82 10.43 -0.38
N ILE A 3 21.22 9.46 -1.08
CA ILE A 3 20.70 8.23 -0.46
C ILE A 3 21.83 7.40 0.19
N LEU A 4 22.90 7.10 -0.57
CA LEU A 4 24.04 6.33 -0.05
C LEU A 4 24.71 7.03 1.14
N ASP A 5 24.86 8.33 1.06
CA ASP A 5 25.50 9.13 2.11
C ASP A 5 24.61 9.19 3.37
N TYR A 6 23.28 9.20 3.19
CA TYR A 6 22.32 9.06 4.29
C TYR A 6 22.38 7.69 4.95
N TYR A 7 22.40 6.59 4.18
CA TYR A 7 22.53 5.24 4.76
C TYR A 7 23.86 5.05 5.50
N ARG A 8 24.97 5.63 5.00
CA ARG A 8 26.25 5.67 5.73
C ARG A 8 26.18 6.49 7.02
N HIS A 9 25.35 7.55 7.03
CA HIS A 9 25.11 8.31 8.24
C HIS A 9 24.34 7.46 9.25
N VAL A 10 23.20 6.87 8.85
CA VAL A 10 22.41 5.96 9.70
C VAL A 10 23.25 4.80 10.25
N ASP A 11 24.10 4.18 9.43
CA ASP A 11 25.02 3.11 9.86
C ASP A 11 25.96 3.54 10.99
N ARG A 12 26.54 4.75 10.88
CA ARG A 12 27.40 5.30 11.94
C ARG A 12 26.61 5.62 13.21
N GLU A 13 25.45 6.28 13.09
CA GLU A 13 24.60 6.60 14.25
C GLU A 13 24.13 5.32 14.97
N LEU A 14 23.78 4.28 14.20
CA LEU A 14 23.44 2.96 14.74
C LEU A 14 24.65 2.37 15.49
N GLY A 15 25.84 2.39 14.88
CA GLY A 15 27.06 1.93 15.52
C GLY A 15 27.34 2.63 16.85
N GLU A 16 27.20 3.95 16.91
CA GLU A 16 27.36 4.73 18.13
C GLU A 16 26.31 4.33 19.20
N MET A 17 25.04 4.18 18.82
CA MET A 17 23.98 3.74 19.73
C MET A 17 24.25 2.35 20.31
N LEU A 18 24.77 1.42 19.50
CA LEU A 18 25.08 0.06 19.94
C LEU A 18 26.18 0.03 21.00
N THR A 19 27.13 0.98 21.01
CA THR A 19 28.17 1.06 22.05
C THR A 19 27.63 1.38 23.45
N LEU A 20 26.40 1.91 23.54
CA LEU A 20 25.74 2.25 24.80
C LEU A 20 24.99 1.04 25.40
N CYS A 21 24.84 -0.04 24.64
CA CYS A 21 24.12 -1.24 25.06
C CYS A 21 25.09 -2.31 25.59
N PRO A 22 24.69 -3.12 26.59
CA PRO A 22 25.42 -4.34 26.91
C PRO A 22 25.62 -5.23 25.67
N PRO A 23 26.78 -5.89 25.48
CA PRO A 23 27.09 -6.65 24.27
C PRO A 23 26.02 -7.69 23.90
N GLU A 24 25.39 -8.32 24.88
CA GLU A 24 24.35 -9.34 24.75
C GLU A 24 22.96 -8.81 24.40
N THR A 25 22.78 -7.49 24.33
CA THR A 25 21.49 -6.87 23.99
C THR A 25 21.07 -7.30 22.59
N LEU A 26 19.87 -7.86 22.46
CA LEU A 26 19.28 -8.22 21.17
C LEU A 26 18.95 -6.95 20.37
N VAL A 27 19.33 -6.94 19.10
CA VAL A 27 19.11 -5.84 18.16
C VAL A 27 18.38 -6.39 16.95
N LEU A 28 17.24 -5.78 16.63
CA LEU A 28 16.50 -6.04 15.40
C LEU A 28 16.43 -4.76 14.59
N VAL A 29 16.98 -4.79 13.38
CA VAL A 29 16.76 -3.76 12.36
C VAL A 29 15.77 -4.32 11.36
N ILE A 30 14.61 -3.69 11.25
CA ILE A 30 13.52 -4.14 10.39
C ILE A 30 12.90 -2.96 9.65
N SER A 31 12.38 -3.21 8.46
CA SER A 31 11.51 -2.28 7.75
C SER A 31 10.10 -2.87 7.63
N ASP A 32 9.07 -2.03 7.72
CA ASP A 32 7.68 -2.41 7.50
C ASP A 32 7.37 -2.66 6.01
N HIS A 33 8.15 -2.04 5.12
CA HIS A 33 8.14 -2.28 3.67
C HIS A 33 9.49 -1.90 3.05
N GLY A 34 9.67 -2.18 1.76
CA GLY A 34 10.80 -1.70 0.97
C GLY A 34 10.52 -0.37 0.27
N ALA A 35 11.43 0.01 -0.63
CA ALA A 35 11.26 1.12 -1.55
C ALA A 35 11.76 0.72 -2.95
N LYS A 36 10.99 1.07 -3.97
CA LYS A 36 11.30 0.80 -5.38
C LYS A 36 11.12 2.05 -6.23
N LYS A 37 11.57 1.98 -7.49
CA LYS A 37 11.36 3.05 -8.47
C LYS A 37 9.87 3.37 -8.62
N MET A 38 9.55 4.62 -8.92
CA MET A 38 8.20 5.01 -9.34
C MET A 38 8.21 5.43 -10.81
N ASP A 39 7.31 4.84 -11.61
CA ASP A 39 7.15 5.15 -13.03
C ASP A 39 6.18 6.31 -13.27
N GLY A 40 5.24 6.54 -12.34
CA GLY A 40 4.27 7.63 -12.40
C GLY A 40 3.11 7.46 -11.42
N GLY A 41 2.03 8.19 -11.66
CA GLY A 41 0.78 8.09 -10.90
C GLY A 41 -0.42 7.78 -11.77
N ILE A 42 -1.35 6.98 -11.23
CA ILE A 42 -2.68 6.76 -11.80
C ILE A 42 -3.68 7.66 -11.06
N CYS A 43 -4.27 8.61 -11.78
CA CYS A 43 -5.36 9.46 -11.31
C CYS A 43 -6.63 8.62 -11.18
N PHE A 44 -6.77 7.91 -10.06
CA PHE A 44 -7.74 6.83 -9.90
C PHE A 44 -9.18 7.31 -10.11
N ASN A 45 -9.49 8.50 -9.58
CA ASN A 45 -10.80 9.10 -9.74
C ASN A 45 -11.04 9.66 -11.16
N GLU A 46 -10.01 10.03 -11.92
CA GLU A 46 -10.18 10.36 -13.35
C GLU A 46 -10.49 9.11 -14.16
N TRP A 47 -9.82 7.99 -13.85
CA TRP A 47 -10.12 6.70 -14.47
C TRP A 47 -11.58 6.29 -14.19
N LEU A 48 -12.02 6.34 -12.92
CA LEU A 48 -13.40 6.04 -12.55
C LEU A 48 -14.42 6.97 -13.24
N ARG A 49 -14.09 8.24 -13.49
CA ARG A 49 -14.94 9.15 -14.26
C ARG A 49 -15.00 8.77 -15.74
N SER A 50 -13.85 8.44 -16.33
CA SER A 50 -13.77 8.04 -17.74
C SER A 50 -14.55 6.76 -18.04
N GLU A 51 -14.60 5.84 -17.07
CA GLU A 51 -15.37 4.59 -17.14
C GLU A 51 -16.83 4.75 -16.67
N GLY A 52 -17.24 5.95 -16.28
CA GLY A 52 -18.62 6.26 -15.89
C GLY A 52 -19.04 5.76 -14.49
N TYR A 53 -18.10 5.43 -13.61
CA TYR A 53 -18.35 5.03 -12.23
C TYR A 53 -18.47 6.22 -11.27
N LEU A 54 -17.75 7.31 -11.52
CA LEU A 54 -17.76 8.51 -10.67
C LEU A 54 -18.35 9.71 -11.43
N THR A 55 -19.28 10.43 -10.81
CA THR A 55 -19.87 11.65 -11.37
C THR A 55 -19.65 12.82 -10.42
N LEU A 56 -19.22 13.96 -10.96
CA LEU A 56 -19.16 15.23 -10.22
C LEU A 56 -20.28 16.15 -10.68
N THR A 57 -20.86 16.91 -9.76
CA THR A 57 -21.82 17.97 -10.09
C THR A 57 -21.15 19.09 -10.88
N THR A 58 -19.90 19.41 -10.50
CA THR A 58 -19.07 20.42 -11.16
C THR A 58 -17.64 19.91 -11.24
N SER A 59 -17.03 19.97 -12.42
CA SER A 59 -15.61 19.64 -12.57
C SER A 59 -14.74 20.72 -11.92
N PRO A 60 -13.71 20.35 -11.13
CA PRO A 60 -12.75 21.33 -10.63
C PRO A 60 -11.93 21.91 -11.78
N THR A 61 -11.49 23.15 -11.65
CA THR A 61 -10.66 23.86 -12.65
C THR A 61 -9.15 23.69 -12.41
N LYS A 62 -8.78 23.06 -11.30
CA LYS A 62 -7.41 22.73 -10.91
C LYS A 62 -7.39 21.39 -10.19
N PRO A 63 -6.24 20.71 -10.10
CA PRO A 63 -6.08 19.53 -9.24
C PRO A 63 -6.66 19.78 -7.84
N THR A 64 -7.63 18.96 -7.45
CA THR A 64 -8.38 19.10 -6.20
C THR A 64 -8.55 17.72 -5.56
N PRO A 65 -8.25 17.56 -4.26
CA PRO A 65 -8.47 16.29 -3.56
C PRO A 65 -9.93 15.82 -3.67
N ILE A 66 -10.14 14.50 -3.80
CA ILE A 66 -11.49 13.91 -3.92
C ILE A 66 -12.42 14.31 -2.77
N SER A 67 -11.89 14.50 -1.56
CA SER A 67 -12.65 14.95 -0.38
C SER A 67 -13.19 16.38 -0.50
N SER A 68 -12.70 17.16 -1.46
CA SER A 68 -13.03 18.57 -1.64
C SER A 68 -13.78 18.86 -2.95
N VAL A 69 -14.06 17.85 -3.77
CA VAL A 69 -14.85 18.02 -5.00
C VAL A 69 -16.34 17.73 -4.75
N PRO A 70 -17.26 18.41 -5.46
CA PRO A 70 -18.69 18.16 -5.33
C PRO A 70 -19.11 16.89 -6.08
N ILE A 71 -19.06 15.73 -5.40
CA ILE A 71 -19.50 14.44 -5.96
C ILE A 71 -21.03 14.40 -6.07
N ASP A 72 -21.53 14.01 -7.24
CA ASP A 72 -22.94 13.67 -7.43
C ASP A 72 -23.15 12.21 -7.00
N TRP A 73 -23.48 12.04 -5.72
CA TRP A 73 -23.67 10.71 -5.14
C TRP A 73 -24.86 9.95 -5.73
N ALA A 74 -25.88 10.63 -6.25
CA ALA A 74 -27.04 9.98 -6.84
C ALA A 74 -26.73 9.32 -8.19
N ARG A 75 -25.59 9.65 -8.81
CA ARG A 75 -25.13 9.11 -10.09
C ARG A 75 -23.78 8.39 -10.01
N THR A 76 -23.17 8.37 -8.83
CA THR A 76 -21.88 7.72 -8.59
C THR A 76 -22.08 6.29 -8.12
N ARG A 77 -21.38 5.35 -8.75
CA ARG A 77 -21.36 3.92 -8.42
C ARG A 77 -20.12 3.52 -7.62
N ALA A 78 -18.99 4.17 -7.86
CA ALA A 78 -17.76 3.94 -7.11
C ALA A 78 -16.87 5.19 -7.08
N TRP A 79 -16.05 5.31 -6.06
CA TRP A 79 -15.02 6.35 -5.91
C TRP A 79 -13.76 5.74 -5.31
N GLY A 80 -12.62 6.38 -5.55
CA GLY A 80 -11.32 5.94 -5.08
C GLY A 80 -10.71 6.93 -4.08
N ASP A 81 -9.96 6.38 -3.14
CA ASP A 81 -9.03 7.12 -2.29
C ASP A 81 -7.65 6.45 -2.38
N GLY A 82 -6.56 7.17 -2.10
CA GLY A 82 -5.25 6.54 -2.14
C GLY A 82 -4.07 7.46 -1.95
N GLY A 83 -2.90 6.83 -2.03
CA GLY A 83 -1.58 7.46 -2.00
C GLY A 83 -0.59 6.53 -2.66
N TYR A 84 0.07 5.67 -1.88
CA TYR A 84 0.98 4.64 -2.41
C TYR A 84 0.24 3.51 -3.14
N TYR A 85 -0.95 3.16 -2.65
CA TYR A 85 -1.88 2.22 -3.27
C TYR A 85 -3.30 2.84 -3.27
N GLY A 86 -4.20 2.27 -4.06
CA GLY A 86 -5.60 2.69 -4.19
C GLY A 86 -6.54 1.89 -3.31
N ARG A 87 -7.61 2.52 -2.86
CA ARG A 87 -8.74 1.92 -2.14
C ARG A 87 -10.00 2.34 -2.85
N LEU A 88 -10.80 1.39 -3.31
CA LEU A 88 -12.04 1.66 -4.00
C LEU A 88 -13.22 1.41 -3.08
N PHE A 89 -14.18 2.31 -3.10
CA PHE A 89 -15.45 2.21 -2.38
C PHE A 89 -16.60 2.28 -3.36
N MET A 90 -17.52 1.34 -3.25
CA MET A 90 -18.74 1.22 -4.04
C MET A 90 -19.90 1.85 -3.29
N ASN A 91 -20.75 2.58 -4.01
CA ASN A 91 -21.91 3.25 -3.47
C ASN A 91 -23.13 2.32 -3.59
N VAL A 92 -23.29 1.40 -2.64
CA VAL A 92 -24.27 0.31 -2.63
C VAL A 92 -25.56 0.74 -1.94
N ARG A 93 -26.70 0.48 -2.59
CA ARG A 93 -28.03 0.82 -2.07
C ARG A 93 -28.27 0.12 -0.74
N GLY A 94 -28.64 0.90 0.27
CA GLY A 94 -28.91 0.41 1.63
C GLY A 94 -27.68 0.30 2.52
N ARG A 95 -26.47 0.44 1.97
CA ARG A 95 -25.22 0.56 2.73
C ARG A 95 -24.78 2.02 2.79
N GLU A 96 -24.77 2.71 1.65
CA GLU A 96 -24.50 4.14 1.55
C GLU A 96 -25.80 4.97 1.43
N PRO A 97 -25.86 6.21 1.97
CA PRO A 97 -27.07 7.03 1.98
C PRO A 97 -27.70 7.27 0.60
N SER A 98 -26.86 7.39 -0.44
CA SER A 98 -27.26 7.64 -1.83
C SER A 98 -26.84 6.49 -2.75
N GLY A 99 -26.82 5.25 -2.23
CA GLY A 99 -26.36 4.07 -2.95
C GLY A 99 -27.06 3.85 -4.29
N THR A 100 -26.27 3.64 -5.35
CA THR A 100 -26.73 3.45 -6.74
C THR A 100 -26.50 2.03 -7.25
N VAL A 101 -25.60 1.27 -6.64
CA VAL A 101 -25.35 -0.13 -6.96
C VAL A 101 -26.35 -1.00 -6.18
N GLU A 102 -27.21 -1.74 -6.87
CA GLU A 102 -28.12 -2.68 -6.20
C GLU A 102 -27.32 -3.81 -5.51
N PRO A 103 -27.72 -4.28 -4.31
CA PRO A 103 -26.99 -5.34 -3.61
C PRO A 103 -26.80 -6.62 -4.43
N ARG A 104 -27.78 -6.97 -5.27
CA ARG A 104 -27.70 -8.13 -6.18
C ARG A 104 -26.66 -7.98 -7.28
N ASP A 105 -26.27 -6.75 -7.59
CA ASP A 105 -25.32 -6.40 -8.64
C ASP A 105 -23.91 -6.17 -8.08
N TYR A 106 -23.74 -6.14 -6.75
CA TYR A 106 -22.49 -5.80 -6.07
C TYR A 106 -21.28 -6.57 -6.60
N GLU A 107 -21.31 -7.91 -6.55
CA GLU A 107 -20.18 -8.74 -6.98
C GLU A 107 -19.91 -8.65 -8.49
N ARG A 108 -20.96 -8.48 -9.30
CA ARG A 108 -20.79 -8.29 -10.75
C ARG A 108 -20.07 -6.97 -11.02
N VAL A 109 -20.52 -5.88 -10.43
CA VAL A 109 -19.87 -4.56 -10.58
C VAL A 109 -18.44 -4.56 -10.03
N ARG A 110 -18.22 -5.24 -8.90
CA ARG A 110 -16.88 -5.41 -8.31
C ARG A 110 -15.95 -6.17 -9.25
N THR A 111 -16.45 -7.22 -9.91
CA THR A 111 -15.69 -7.97 -10.93
C THR A 111 -15.39 -7.14 -12.16
N ASP A 112 -16.36 -6.35 -12.65
CA ASP A 112 -16.17 -5.43 -13.78
C ASP A 112 -15.09 -4.37 -13.45
N LEU A 113 -15.09 -3.84 -12.21
CA LEU A 113 -14.09 -2.90 -11.71
C LEU A 113 -12.70 -3.54 -11.63
N ILE A 114 -12.58 -4.76 -11.11
CA ILE A 114 -11.30 -5.50 -11.09
C ILE A 114 -10.76 -5.63 -12.50
N ALA A 115 -11.56 -6.13 -13.45
CA ALA A 115 -11.13 -6.32 -14.83
C ALA A 115 -10.70 -5.00 -15.49
N GLY A 116 -11.45 -3.92 -15.28
CA GLY A 116 -11.11 -2.60 -15.78
C GLY A 116 -9.79 -2.07 -15.21
N ILE A 117 -9.56 -2.24 -13.91
CA ILE A 117 -8.32 -1.83 -13.24
C ILE A 117 -7.12 -2.63 -13.74
N GLU A 118 -7.26 -3.95 -13.87
CA GLU A 118 -6.18 -4.82 -14.37
C GLU A 118 -5.85 -4.54 -15.85
N ALA A 119 -6.78 -3.97 -16.61
CA ALA A 119 -6.59 -3.58 -18.00
C ALA A 119 -5.94 -2.18 -18.19
N ILE A 120 -5.73 -1.41 -17.12
CA ILE A 120 -5.10 -0.09 -17.22
C ILE A 120 -3.72 -0.21 -17.89
N THR A 121 -3.47 0.66 -18.86
CA THR A 121 -2.21 0.74 -19.58
C THR A 121 -1.39 1.96 -19.19
N ASP A 122 -0.12 2.00 -19.55
CA ASP A 122 0.70 3.21 -19.55
C ASP A 122 0.34 4.11 -20.77
N PRO A 123 0.93 5.31 -20.92
CA PRO A 123 0.69 6.15 -22.10
C PRO A 123 1.15 5.56 -23.44
N LYS A 124 1.91 4.47 -23.43
CA LYS A 124 2.33 3.73 -24.63
C LYS A 124 1.37 2.59 -24.97
N GLY A 125 0.29 2.42 -24.21
CA GLY A 125 -0.71 1.37 -24.41
C GLY A 125 -0.30 -0.01 -23.87
N ARG A 126 0.75 -0.09 -23.04
CA ARG A 126 1.18 -1.36 -22.42
C ARG A 126 0.47 -1.54 -21.09
N VAL A 127 -0.14 -2.71 -20.85
CA VAL A 127 -0.77 -3.04 -19.56
C VAL A 127 0.28 -2.94 -18.45
N ILE A 128 0.00 -2.15 -17.41
CA ILE A 128 0.98 -1.90 -16.34
C ILE A 128 1.06 -3.03 -15.32
N GLY A 129 0.14 -3.99 -15.35
CA GLY A 129 0.12 -5.11 -14.41
C GLY A 129 -0.53 -4.76 -13.06
N SER A 130 -1.49 -3.83 -13.05
CA SER A 130 -2.27 -3.51 -11.86
C SER A 130 -3.01 -4.72 -11.31
N LYS A 131 -3.21 -4.74 -9.99
CA LYS A 131 -4.00 -5.75 -9.29
C LYS A 131 -5.00 -5.10 -8.35
N ALA A 132 -6.25 -5.56 -8.42
CA ALA A 132 -7.31 -5.18 -7.50
C ALA A 132 -7.76 -6.42 -6.71
N TYR A 133 -7.53 -6.39 -5.41
CA TYR A 133 -7.84 -7.49 -4.51
C TYR A 133 -9.10 -7.18 -3.70
N ARG A 134 -9.87 -8.24 -3.44
CA ARG A 134 -10.91 -8.20 -2.42
C ARG A 134 -10.23 -8.26 -1.03
N PRO A 135 -10.62 -7.45 -0.04
CA PRO A 135 -9.99 -7.53 1.28
C PRO A 135 -10.09 -8.93 1.90
N GLU A 136 -11.18 -9.67 1.66
CA GLU A 136 -11.35 -11.04 2.14
C GLU A 136 -10.39 -12.06 1.51
N ASP A 137 -9.78 -11.73 0.37
CA ASP A 137 -8.72 -12.55 -0.25
C ASP A 137 -7.35 -12.29 0.40
N LEU A 138 -7.17 -11.14 1.05
CA LEU A 138 -5.88 -10.71 1.63
C LEU A 138 -5.82 -10.87 3.16
N PHE A 139 -6.94 -10.63 3.85
CA PHE A 139 -7.00 -10.57 5.29
C PHE A 139 -7.81 -11.74 5.86
N ARG A 140 -7.33 -12.31 6.97
CA ARG A 140 -8.03 -13.39 7.71
C ARG A 140 -9.42 -12.97 8.21
N ALA A 141 -9.59 -11.68 8.49
CA ALA A 141 -10.85 -11.09 8.91
C ALA A 141 -10.93 -9.65 8.41
N VAL A 142 -12.10 -9.27 7.91
CA VAL A 142 -12.41 -7.90 7.49
C VAL A 142 -13.29 -7.28 8.56
N ASN A 143 -12.81 -6.21 9.19
CA ASN A 143 -13.49 -5.55 10.30
C ASN A 143 -13.78 -4.08 9.98
N GLY A 144 -14.83 -3.52 10.57
CA GLY A 144 -15.18 -2.11 10.41
C GLY A 144 -15.65 -1.76 9.00
N VAL A 145 -15.25 -0.58 8.52
CA VAL A 145 -15.59 -0.08 7.17
C VAL A 145 -14.39 -0.29 6.26
N ALA A 146 -14.29 -1.47 5.67
CA ALA A 146 -13.26 -1.80 4.71
C ALA A 146 -13.57 -1.23 3.32
N PRO A 147 -12.56 -0.93 2.49
CA PRO A 147 -12.78 -0.67 1.08
C PRO A 147 -13.34 -1.91 0.37
N ASP A 148 -14.04 -1.72 -0.73
CA ASP A 148 -14.53 -2.85 -1.54
C ASP A 148 -13.39 -3.48 -2.36
N LEU A 149 -12.37 -2.70 -2.74
CA LEU A 149 -11.15 -3.23 -3.36
C LEU A 149 -9.90 -2.51 -2.82
N ILE A 150 -8.82 -3.27 -2.69
CA ILE A 150 -7.45 -2.78 -2.46
C ILE A 150 -6.69 -2.90 -3.77
N VAL A 151 -6.13 -1.80 -4.25
CA VAL A 151 -5.61 -1.68 -5.61
C VAL A 151 -4.15 -1.31 -5.60
N TYR A 152 -3.32 -2.15 -6.21
CA TYR A 152 -1.90 -1.90 -6.44
C TYR A 152 -1.68 -1.65 -7.93
N PHE A 153 -1.37 -0.40 -8.31
CA PHE A 153 -1.17 -0.05 -9.71
C PHE A 153 0.25 -0.44 -10.14
N GLY A 154 0.32 -1.25 -11.20
CA GLY A 154 1.56 -1.80 -11.75
C GLY A 154 2.54 -2.35 -10.73
N ASP A 155 2.06 -3.21 -9.81
CA ASP A 155 2.88 -3.77 -8.73
C ASP A 155 3.65 -2.70 -7.93
N LEU A 156 2.94 -1.62 -7.54
CA LEU A 156 3.50 -0.46 -6.84
C LEU A 156 4.49 0.39 -7.65
N ASP A 157 4.77 0.08 -8.93
CA ASP A 157 5.55 1.00 -9.78
C ASP A 157 4.77 2.30 -10.05
N TRP A 158 3.45 2.29 -9.87
CA TRP A 158 2.58 3.46 -10.05
C TRP A 158 1.84 3.77 -8.75
N ARG A 159 1.88 5.04 -8.32
CA ARG A 159 1.12 5.48 -7.13
C ARG A 159 -0.35 5.74 -7.48
N SER A 160 -1.21 5.70 -6.48
CA SER A 160 -2.61 6.14 -6.61
C SER A 160 -2.72 7.63 -6.33
N VAL A 161 -3.15 8.40 -7.32
CA VAL A 161 -3.39 9.84 -7.19
C VAL A 161 -4.88 10.08 -6.92
N GLY A 162 -5.17 10.59 -5.73
CA GLY A 162 -6.54 10.82 -5.26
C GLY A 162 -7.17 12.12 -5.79
N ALA A 163 -6.39 13.02 -6.38
CA ALA A 163 -6.90 14.28 -6.92
C ALA A 163 -7.73 14.10 -8.20
N VAL A 164 -8.62 15.05 -8.45
CA VAL A 164 -9.44 15.19 -9.67
C VAL A 164 -9.18 16.56 -10.28
N GLY A 165 -9.36 16.70 -11.59
CA GLY A 165 -8.97 17.88 -12.35
C GLY A 165 -7.55 17.78 -12.91
N MET A 166 -7.03 16.55 -13.08
CA MET A 166 -5.68 16.28 -13.59
C MET A 166 -5.65 16.25 -15.13
N GLY A 167 -6.81 16.19 -15.79
CA GLY A 167 -6.93 16.22 -17.26
C GLY A 167 -6.62 14.89 -17.96
N GLY A 168 -6.18 13.87 -17.23
CA GLY A 168 -5.91 12.52 -17.74
C GLY A 168 -5.75 11.51 -16.61
N ILE A 169 -5.69 10.22 -16.97
CA ILE A 169 -5.56 9.12 -16.00
C ILE A 169 -4.11 8.89 -15.55
N HIS A 170 -3.12 9.42 -16.29
CA HIS A 170 -1.69 9.33 -15.96
C HIS A 170 -1.18 10.70 -15.52
N THR A 171 -0.31 10.70 -14.52
CA THR A 171 0.51 11.87 -14.17
C THR A 171 1.96 11.45 -13.95
N PHE A 172 2.88 12.33 -14.33
CA PHE A 172 4.31 12.23 -14.07
C PHE A 172 4.81 13.40 -13.22
N GLU A 173 3.91 14.33 -12.91
CA GLU A 173 4.16 15.43 -12.01
C GLU A 173 3.68 15.01 -10.62
N ASN A 174 4.49 15.30 -9.60
CA ASN A 174 4.10 15.12 -8.22
C ASN A 174 3.49 16.45 -7.72
N ASP A 175 2.26 16.37 -7.22
CA ASP A 175 1.48 17.45 -6.65
C ASP A 175 1.97 17.90 -5.26
N THR A 176 2.98 17.22 -4.70
CA THR A 176 3.52 17.42 -3.34
C THR A 176 5.06 17.50 -3.20
N GLY A 177 5.87 17.39 -4.26
CA GLY A 177 7.34 17.50 -4.19
C GLY A 177 8.09 16.57 -5.16
N PRO A 178 9.39 16.25 -5.00
CA PRO A 178 10.00 15.12 -5.69
C PRO A 178 9.74 13.85 -4.86
N ASP A 179 8.90 12.95 -5.37
CA ASP A 179 8.72 11.61 -4.80
C ASP A 179 8.95 10.67 -5.97
N GLU A 180 10.18 10.17 -6.12
CA GLU A 180 10.60 9.33 -7.25
C GLU A 180 10.62 7.84 -6.86
N ALA A 181 10.13 7.52 -5.66
CA ALA A 181 10.06 6.17 -5.13
C ALA A 181 8.65 5.84 -4.64
N ASN A 182 8.30 4.56 -4.66
CA ASN A 182 7.09 4.05 -4.04
C ASN A 182 7.46 2.87 -3.12
N HIS A 183 6.48 2.38 -2.36
CA HIS A 183 6.67 1.23 -1.48
C HIS A 183 7.01 -0.03 -2.29
N ASP A 184 7.77 -0.93 -1.68
CA ASP A 184 8.05 -2.26 -2.22
C ASP A 184 7.67 -3.35 -1.21
N TRP A 185 7.43 -4.56 -1.70
CA TRP A 185 7.08 -5.71 -0.88
C TRP A 185 8.24 -6.21 -0.02
N GLN A 186 9.49 -5.98 -0.47
CA GLN A 186 10.69 -6.52 0.17
C GLN A 186 11.37 -5.47 1.05
N GLY A 187 11.20 -5.62 2.37
CA GLY A 187 11.89 -4.82 3.38
C GLY A 187 13.27 -5.36 3.79
N ILE A 188 13.79 -4.81 4.87
CA ILE A 188 15.04 -5.26 5.50
C ILE A 188 14.70 -6.04 6.76
N PHE A 189 15.47 -7.09 7.05
CA PHE A 189 15.46 -7.80 8.32
C PHE A 189 16.89 -8.16 8.72
N VAL A 190 17.34 -7.69 9.87
CA VAL A 190 18.63 -8.02 10.48
C VAL A 190 18.42 -8.28 11.97
N LEU A 191 18.76 -9.48 12.42
CA LEU A 191 18.73 -9.86 13.83
C LEU A 191 20.16 -10.13 14.31
N SER A 192 20.59 -9.41 15.34
CA SER A 192 21.93 -9.51 15.91
C SER A 192 21.89 -9.23 17.42
N THR A 193 23.07 -9.13 18.01
CA THR A 193 23.30 -8.50 19.32
C THR A 193 24.13 -7.22 19.16
N ALA A 194 24.15 -6.35 20.16
CA ALA A 194 24.90 -5.09 20.12
C ALA A 194 26.43 -5.27 19.98
N GLY A 195 26.98 -6.37 20.53
CA GLY A 195 28.41 -6.71 20.38
C GLY A 195 28.79 -8.15 20.71
N GLY A 196 27.84 -8.95 21.19
CA GLY A 196 28.00 -10.38 21.48
C GLY A 196 27.83 -11.27 20.25
N GLU A 197 27.53 -12.54 20.52
CA GLU A 197 27.22 -13.52 19.47
C GLU A 197 25.76 -13.38 19.01
N ALA A 198 25.56 -13.19 17.70
CA ALA A 198 24.23 -13.13 17.12
C ALA A 198 23.49 -14.47 17.26
N PRO A 199 22.18 -14.46 17.59
CA PRO A 199 21.39 -15.68 17.80
C PRO A 199 21.15 -16.48 16.52
N LEU A 200 21.17 -15.79 15.37
CA LEU A 200 21.12 -16.39 14.04
C LEU A 200 22.28 -15.82 13.21
N ARG A 201 22.85 -16.65 12.33
CA ARG A 201 23.98 -16.26 11.47
C ARG A 201 23.71 -16.64 10.02
N GLY A 202 24.25 -15.83 9.11
CA GLY A 202 24.15 -16.03 7.67
C GLY A 202 22.90 -15.42 7.05
N LEU A 203 22.76 -15.61 5.75
CA LEU A 203 21.58 -15.18 5.01
C LEU A 203 20.41 -16.09 5.37
N LEU A 204 19.32 -15.51 5.84
CA LEU A 204 18.08 -16.23 6.11
C LEU A 204 17.35 -16.49 4.79
N PRO A 205 16.53 -17.57 4.70
CA PRO A 205 15.54 -17.69 3.63
C PRO A 205 14.51 -16.54 3.72
N GLU A 206 13.53 -16.51 2.82
CA GLU A 206 12.46 -15.51 2.89
C GLU A 206 11.82 -15.47 4.30
N VAL A 207 11.87 -14.30 4.92
CA VAL A 207 11.31 -14.05 6.26
C VAL A 207 10.03 -13.23 6.09
N SER A 208 8.95 -13.71 6.69
CA SER A 208 7.70 -12.95 6.73
C SER A 208 7.71 -11.98 7.91
N ILE A 209 7.11 -10.80 7.76
CA ILE A 209 6.91 -9.85 8.87
C ILE A 209 6.17 -10.49 10.05
N TYR A 210 5.35 -11.51 9.78
CA TYR A 210 4.64 -12.26 10.82
C TYR A 210 5.53 -13.17 11.65
N ASP A 211 6.75 -13.51 11.18
CA ASP A 211 7.72 -14.34 11.91
C ASP A 211 8.45 -13.53 12.99
N VAL A 212 8.40 -12.20 12.94
CA VAL A 212 9.14 -11.29 13.83
C VAL A 212 8.69 -11.46 15.28
N THR A 213 7.39 -11.30 15.55
CA THR A 213 6.83 -11.43 16.91
C THR A 213 7.13 -12.80 17.57
N PRO A 214 6.83 -13.95 16.94
CA PRO A 214 7.11 -15.25 17.56
C PRO A 214 8.62 -15.50 17.72
N THR A 215 9.47 -14.97 16.85
CA THR A 215 10.92 -15.02 17.00
C THR A 215 11.39 -14.24 18.23
N LEU A 216 10.94 -12.99 18.40
CA LEU A 216 11.32 -12.18 19.55
C LEU A 216 10.83 -12.79 20.88
N LEU A 217 9.61 -13.31 20.93
CA LEU A 217 9.10 -13.99 22.12
C LEU A 217 9.98 -15.19 22.50
N ARG A 218 10.35 -16.02 21.52
CA ARG A 218 11.24 -17.16 21.74
C ARG A 218 12.61 -16.73 22.26
N LEU A 219 13.20 -15.68 21.68
CA LEU A 219 14.53 -15.17 22.09
C LEU A 219 14.50 -14.53 23.49
N LEU A 220 13.38 -13.95 23.89
CA LEU A 220 13.16 -13.39 25.23
C LEU A 220 12.74 -14.44 26.27
N GLY A 221 12.74 -15.73 25.90
CA GLY A 221 12.32 -16.82 26.78
C GLY A 221 10.83 -16.78 27.17
N GLN A 222 10.01 -16.07 26.38
CA GLN A 222 8.57 -15.96 26.60
C GLN A 222 7.81 -17.07 25.85
N PRO A 223 6.68 -17.54 26.39
CA PRO A 223 5.82 -18.46 25.65
C PRO A 223 5.32 -17.81 24.35
N VAL A 224 5.35 -18.56 23.25
CA VAL A 224 4.79 -18.13 21.96
C VAL A 224 3.31 -18.53 21.90
N PRO A 225 2.36 -17.59 21.84
CA PRO A 225 0.95 -17.91 21.75
C PRO A 225 0.59 -18.71 20.49
N GLU A 226 -0.38 -19.62 20.63
CA GLU A 226 -1.00 -20.26 19.47
C GLU A 226 -1.81 -19.25 18.64
N GLY A 227 -1.93 -19.51 17.34
CA GLY A 227 -2.74 -18.69 16.41
C GLY A 227 -2.02 -17.49 15.78
N LEU A 228 -0.76 -17.22 16.15
CA LEU A 228 0.07 -16.25 15.43
C LEU A 228 0.25 -16.65 13.97
N ALA A 229 0.40 -15.65 13.10
CA ALA A 229 0.45 -15.88 11.66
C ALA A 229 1.79 -16.44 11.16
N GLY A 230 2.89 -16.06 11.81
CA GLY A 230 4.22 -16.55 11.52
C GLY A 230 4.70 -17.54 12.57
N ARG A 231 5.95 -17.94 12.42
CA ARG A 231 6.64 -18.92 13.26
C ARG A 231 7.99 -18.38 13.72
N PRO A 232 8.54 -18.83 14.87
CA PRO A 232 9.88 -18.44 15.26
C PRO A 232 10.90 -18.86 14.21
N LEU A 233 11.86 -17.99 13.94
CA LEU A 233 13.04 -18.29 13.11
C LEU A 233 14.04 -19.12 13.93
N GLY A 234 14.65 -20.14 13.30
CA GLY A 234 15.55 -21.12 13.95
C GLY A 234 14.81 -22.15 14.79
#